data_AF-A0A7X2PS33-F1
#
_entry.id   AF-A0A7X2PS33-F1
#
_cell.length_a   1.000
_cell.length_b   1.000
_cell.length_c   1.000
_cell.angle_alpha   90.00
_cell.angle_beta   90.00
_cell.angle_gamma   90.00
#
_symmetry.space_group_name_H-M   'P 1'
#
loop_
_entity.id
_entity.type
_entity.pdbx_description
1 polymer ?
#
loop_
_entity_poly.entity_id
_entity_poly.type
_entity_poly.pdbx_seq_one_letter_code
_entity_poly.pdbx_strand_id
1 'polypeptide(L)'
;MIAYIETNFLIDFGLRQEDFSATGAIVQLAEESKVVLAVPQISLLEAIHTVEGWRKKRQSLGTELQNEHSRLRRSAPAEPRLETWERTVGELAKLSGEQLNAIQQAMKQVLSRSR
;
A
#
# COMPACT_ATOMS: atom_id res chain seq x y z
N MET A 1 10.72 8.45 26.11
CA MET A 1 11.08 7.23 25.35
C MET A 1 11.18 7.60 23.88
N ILE A 2 12.16 7.08 23.15
CA ILE A 2 12.31 7.30 21.70
C ILE A 2 11.93 6.00 21.00
N ALA A 3 11.03 6.08 20.01
CA ALA A 3 10.66 4.97 19.14
C ALA A 3 11.25 5.22 17.75
N TYR A 4 12.07 4.27 17.27
CA TYR A 4 12.61 4.31 15.92
C TYR A 4 11.58 3.73 14.95
N ILE A 5 11.24 4.51 13.93
CA ILE A 5 10.24 4.11 12.94
C ILE A 5 10.93 3.34 11.82
N GLU A 6 10.46 2.13 11.58
CA GLU A 6 10.88 1.30 10.46
C GLU A 6 9.99 1.51 9.23
N THR A 7 10.44 0.99 8.09
CA THR A 7 9.69 1.02 6.83
C THR A 7 8.32 0.37 6.95
N ASN A 8 8.24 -0.80 7.59
CA ASN A 8 6.98 -1.53 7.76
C ASN A 8 5.97 -0.72 8.59
N PHE A 9 6.41 -0.01 9.63
CA PHE A 9 5.52 0.85 10.42
C PHE A 9 4.77 1.86 9.54
N LEU A 10 5.46 2.51 8.60
CA LEU A 10 4.86 3.49 7.69
C LEU A 10 3.86 2.83 6.72
N ILE A 11 4.17 1.60 6.29
CA ILE A 11 3.33 0.81 5.41
C ILE A 11 2.06 0.36 6.14
N ASP A 12 2.20 -0.24 7.32
CA ASP A 12 1.08 -0.74 8.12
C ASP A 12 0.14 0.39 8.53
N PHE A 13 0.72 1.50 9.00
CA PHE A 13 -0.06 2.68 9.37
C PHE A 13 -0.77 3.30 8.17
N GLY A 14 -0.04 3.50 7.06
CA GLY A 14 -0.59 4.21 5.90
C GLY A 14 -1.59 3.39 5.10
N LEU A 15 -1.37 2.08 4.97
CA LEU A 15 -2.23 1.19 4.19
C LEU A 15 -3.25 0.44 5.04
N ARG A 16 -3.29 0.69 6.35
CA ARG A 16 -4.18 0.04 7.31
C ARG A 16 -4.05 -1.49 7.28
N GLN A 17 -2.81 -1.98 7.33
CA GLN A 17 -2.53 -3.42 7.31
C GLN A 17 -2.66 -4.03 8.72
N GLU A 18 -2.15 -5.25 8.88
CA GLU A 18 -2.32 -6.09 10.07
C GLU A 18 -2.02 -5.33 11.38
N ASP A 19 -0.91 -4.58 11.41
CA ASP A 19 -0.46 -3.84 12.59
C ASP A 19 -0.97 -2.38 12.65
N PHE A 20 -2.01 -2.02 11.90
CA PHE A 20 -2.57 -0.66 11.89
C PHE A 20 -2.96 -0.16 13.29
N SER A 21 -3.60 -1.02 14.09
CA SER A 21 -4.02 -0.65 15.45
C SER A 21 -2.82 -0.38 16.36
N ALA A 22 -1.76 -1.18 16.23
CA ALA A 22 -0.56 -1.04 17.06
C ALA A 22 0.25 0.20 16.67
N THR A 23 0.50 0.37 15.36
CA THR A 23 1.18 1.55 14.82
C THR A 23 0.41 2.84 15.12
N GLY A 24 -0.92 2.82 15.01
CA GLY A 24 -1.79 3.94 15.38
C GLY A 24 -1.70 4.31 16.87
N ALA A 25 -1.65 3.33 17.77
CA ALA A 25 -1.47 3.61 19.20
C ALA A 25 -0.12 4.29 19.49
N ILE A 26 0.95 3.91 18.79
CA ILE A 26 2.27 4.57 18.91
C ILE A 26 2.21 6.00 18.40
N VAL A 27 1.54 6.26 17.27
CA VAL A 27 1.32 7.62 16.76
C VAL A 27 0.54 8.46 17.78
N GLN A 28 -0.51 7.91 18.39
CA GLN A 28 -1.29 8.61 19.42
C GLN A 28 -0.43 8.93 20.66
N LEU A 29 0.41 8.00 21.12
CA LEU A 29 1.33 8.26 22.23
C LEU A 29 2.32 9.39 21.90
N ALA A 30 2.72 9.53 20.63
CA ALA A 30 3.55 10.65 20.19
C ALA A 30 2.79 11.98 20.17
N GLU A 31 1.52 11.99 19.77
CA GLU A 31 0.64 13.16 19.89
C GLU A 31 0.51 13.63 21.34
N GLU A 32 0.36 12.68 22.27
CA GLU A 32 0.29 12.92 23.70
C GLU A 32 1.67 13.26 24.33
N SER A 33 2.72 13.43 23.51
CA SER A 33 4.10 13.71 23.94
C SER A 33 4.69 12.66 24.89
N LYS A 34 4.16 11.44 24.91
CA LYS A 34 4.64 10.31 25.72
C LYS A 34 5.82 9.59 25.05
N VAL A 35 5.90 9.65 23.72
CA VAL A 35 6.96 9.05 22.91
C VAL A 35 7.45 10.07 21.88
N VAL A 36 8.75 10.04 21.58
CA VAL A 36 9.32 10.77 20.44
C VAL A 36 9.54 9.79 19.30
N LEU A 37 9.00 10.09 18.12
CA LEU A 37 9.22 9.29 16.93
C LEU A 37 10.49 9.76 16.23
N ALA A 38 11.51 8.90 16.20
CA ALA A 38 12.70 9.11 15.39
C ALA A 38 12.49 8.42 14.04
N VAL A 39 12.46 9.20 12.97
CA VAL A 39 12.14 8.72 11.61
C VAL A 39 13.39 8.79 10.75
N PRO A 40 14.07 7.65 10.49
CA PRO A 40 15.17 7.60 9.55
C PRO A 40 14.70 8.00 8.15
N GLN A 41 15.47 8.85 7.48
CA GLN A 41 15.16 9.25 6.11
C GLN A 41 15.11 8.06 5.13
N ILE A 42 15.91 7.02 5.40
CA ILE A 42 15.92 5.79 4.60
C ILE A 42 14.56 5.07 4.65
N SER A 43 13.92 5.00 5.82
CA SER A 43 12.64 4.32 6.00
C SER A 43 11.51 4.98 5.21
N LEU A 44 11.56 6.31 5.06
CA LEU A 44 10.64 7.07 4.22
C LEU A 44 10.81 6.73 2.73
N LEU A 45 12.06 6.67 2.26
CA LEU A 45 12.37 6.36 0.87
C LEU A 45 12.01 4.91 0.54
N GLU A 46 12.35 3.98 1.43
CA GLU A 46 12.01 2.56 1.28
C GLU A 46 10.51 2.32 1.23
N ALA A 47 9.71 3.02 2.05
CA ALA A 47 8.25 2.88 2.03
C ALA A 47 7.67 3.30 0.67
N ILE A 48 8.15 4.42 0.10
CA ILE A 48 7.76 4.87 -1.24
C ILE A 48 8.16 3.84 -2.29
N HIS A 49 9.45 3.45 -2.33
CA HIS A 49 9.95 2.50 -3.32
C HIS A 49 9.26 1.14 -3.25
N THR A 50 8.93 0.68 -2.04
CA THR A 50 8.21 -0.59 -1.82
C THR A 50 6.84 -0.54 -2.47
N VAL A 51 6.04 0.50 -2.19
CA VAL A 51 4.70 0.65 -2.75
C VAL A 51 4.74 0.92 -4.27
N GLU A 52 5.72 1.68 -4.75
CA GLU A 52 5.94 1.83 -6.20
C GLU A 52 6.30 0.51 -6.88
N GLY A 53 7.13 -0.32 -6.23
CA GLY A 53 7.45 -1.67 -6.69
C GLY A 53 6.21 -2.55 -6.80
N TRP A 54 5.34 -2.51 -5.78
CA TRP A 54 4.06 -3.22 -5.80
C TRP A 54 3.14 -2.72 -6.90
N ARG A 55 3.04 -1.40 -7.11
CA ARG A 55 2.29 -0.79 -8.21
C ARG A 55 2.79 -1.32 -9.56
N LYS A 56 4.10 -1.26 -9.83
CA LYS A 56 4.69 -1.73 -11.09
C LYS A 56 4.40 -3.22 -11.31
N LYS A 57 4.55 -4.04 -10.26
CA LYS A 57 4.26 -5.48 -10.31
C LYS A 57 2.79 -5.75 -10.61
N ARG A 58 1.86 -5.07 -9.94
CA ARG A 58 0.41 -5.19 -10.20
C ARG A 58 0.01 -4.72 -11.58
N GLN A 59 0.65 -3.66 -12.09
CA GLN A 59 0.39 -3.18 -13.45
C GLN A 59 0.83 -4.22 -14.50
N SER A 60 2.04 -4.78 -14.38
CA SER A 60 2.52 -5.85 -15.26
C SER A 60 1.57 -7.04 -15.23
N LEU A 61 1.23 -7.52 -14.02
CA LEU A 61 0.31 -8.62 -13.83
C LEU A 61 -1.08 -8.32 -14.42
N GLY A 62 -1.60 -7.11 -14.23
CA GLY A 62 -2.87 -6.69 -14.80
C GLY A 62 -2.88 -6.78 -16.33
N THR A 63 -1.81 -6.33 -16.99
CA THR A 63 -1.65 -6.46 -18.45
C THR A 63 -1.57 -7.92 -18.89
N GLU A 64 -0.81 -8.76 -18.19
CA GLU A 64 -0.71 -10.19 -18.47
C GLU A 64 -2.08 -10.89 -18.33
N LEU A 65 -2.82 -10.61 -17.26
CA LEU A 65 -4.14 -11.18 -17.02
C LEU A 65 -5.19 -10.70 -18.05
N GLN A 66 -5.11 -9.46 -18.53
CA GLN A 66 -5.97 -8.93 -19.60
C GLN A 66 -5.69 -9.63 -20.94
N ASN A 67 -4.41 -9.88 -21.24
CA ASN A 67 -4.02 -10.58 -22.45
C ASN A 67 -4.53 -12.03 -22.45
N GLU A 68 -4.37 -12.75 -21.34
CA GLU A 68 -4.89 -14.11 -21.21
C GLU A 68 -6.41 -14.16 -21.23
N HIS A 69 -7.09 -13.21 -20.59
CA HIS A 69 -8.55 -13.09 -20.68
C HIS A 69 -9.02 -12.89 -22.13
N SER A 70 -8.35 -12.02 -22.88
CA SER A 70 -8.64 -11.78 -24.30
C SER A 70 -8.40 -13.01 -25.18
N ARG A 71 -7.48 -13.90 -24.79
CA ARG A 71 -7.26 -15.20 -25.46
C ARG A 71 -8.38 -16.18 -25.12
N LEU A 72 -8.73 -16.31 -23.84
CA LEU A 72 -9.80 -17.19 -23.37
C LEU A 72 -11.16 -16.80 -23.95
N ARG A 73 -11.48 -15.50 -24.03
CA ARG A 73 -12.71 -15.00 -24.64
C ARG A 73 -12.85 -15.38 -26.12
N ARG A 74 -11.72 -15.51 -26.84
CA ARG A 74 -11.70 -15.98 -28.24
C ARG A 74 -11.90 -17.49 -28.34
N SER A 75 -11.44 -18.24 -27.35
CA SER A 75 -11.52 -19.72 -27.33
C SER A 75 -12.82 -20.26 -26.72
N ALA A 76 -13.46 -19.54 -25.80
CA ALA A 76 -14.66 -19.93 -25.08
C ALA A 76 -15.56 -18.71 -24.77
N PRO A 77 -16.23 -18.13 -25.78
CA PRO A 77 -16.90 -16.81 -25.67
C PRO A 77 -18.13 -16.75 -24.76
N ALA A 78 -18.71 -17.89 -24.34
CA ALA A 78 -19.93 -17.95 -23.54
C ALA A 78 -19.69 -18.35 -22.06
N GLU A 79 -18.44 -18.25 -21.57
CA GLU A 79 -18.07 -18.71 -20.22
C GLU A 79 -18.35 -17.63 -19.15
N PRO A 80 -19.31 -17.82 -18.22
CA PRO A 80 -19.69 -16.82 -17.22
C PRO A 80 -18.55 -16.44 -16.26
N ARG A 81 -17.55 -17.31 -16.08
CA ARG A 81 -16.38 -17.06 -15.23
C ARG A 81 -15.50 -15.91 -15.73
N LEU A 82 -15.61 -15.56 -17.02
CA LEU A 82 -14.84 -14.48 -17.63
C LEU A 82 -15.24 -13.09 -17.09
N GLU A 83 -16.49 -12.88 -16.68
CA GLU A 83 -16.92 -11.60 -16.08
C GLU A 83 -16.35 -11.40 -14.67
N THR A 84 -16.27 -12.48 -13.88
CA THR A 84 -15.68 -12.43 -12.54
C THR A 84 -14.19 -12.07 -12.61
N TRP A 85 -13.49 -12.57 -13.62
CA TRP A 85 -12.08 -12.26 -13.87
C TRP A 85 -11.85 -10.77 -14.18
N GLU A 86 -12.66 -10.18 -15.07
CA GLU A 86 -12.54 -8.75 -15.41
C GLU A 86 -12.65 -7.86 -14.17
N ARG A 87 -13.56 -8.20 -13.25
CA ARG A 87 -13.72 -7.46 -11.99
C ARG A 87 -12.47 -7.54 -11.12
N THR A 88 -11.92 -8.74 -10.91
CA THR A 88 -10.71 -8.92 -10.08
C THR A 88 -9.48 -8.20 -10.66
N VAL A 89 -9.32 -8.24 -11.99
CA VAL A 89 -8.23 -7.51 -12.66
C VAL A 89 -8.41 -6.00 -12.55
N GLY A 90 -9.64 -5.50 -12.67
CA GLY A 90 -9.96 -4.09 -12.47
C GLY A 90 -9.67 -3.60 -11.05
N GLU A 91 -9.98 -4.39 -10.03
CA GLU A 91 -9.69 -4.09 -8.62
C GLU A 91 -8.18 -3.99 -8.34
N LEU A 92 -7.38 -4.91 -8.90
CA LEU A 92 -5.91 -4.88 -8.78
C LEU A 92 -5.30 -3.59 -9.36
N ALA A 93 -5.84 -3.10 -10.48
CA ALA A 93 -5.39 -1.85 -11.10
C ALA A 93 -5.76 -0.63 -10.24
N LYS A 94 -6.99 -0.59 -9.70
CA LYS A 94 -7.48 0.53 -8.87
C LYS A 94 -6.66 0.71 -7.58
N LEU A 95 -6.42 -0.39 -6.87
CA LEU A 95 -5.63 -0.39 -5.62
C LEU A 95 -4.22 0.17 -5.80
N SER A 96 -3.68 0.11 -7.01
CA SER A 96 -2.31 0.53 -7.30
C SER A 96 -2.10 2.05 -7.28
N GLY A 97 -3.15 2.85 -7.48
CA GLY A 97 -3.08 4.33 -7.41
C GLY A 97 -3.30 4.87 -5.99
N GLU A 98 -4.20 4.26 -5.23
CA GLU A 98 -4.63 4.74 -3.91
C GLU A 98 -3.54 4.58 -2.84
N GLN A 99 -2.73 3.51 -2.93
CA GLN A 99 -1.72 3.19 -1.93
C GLN A 99 -0.58 4.21 -1.83
N LEU A 100 -0.12 4.78 -2.95
CA LEU A 100 0.98 5.75 -2.91
C LEU A 100 0.56 7.03 -2.18
N ASN A 101 -0.65 7.51 -2.46
CA ASN A 101 -1.22 8.68 -1.79
C ASN A 101 -1.40 8.42 -0.29
N ALA A 102 -1.86 7.22 0.08
CA ALA A 102 -2.03 6.83 1.47
C ALA A 102 -0.70 6.82 2.24
N ILE A 103 0.38 6.28 1.66
CA ILE A 103 1.73 6.34 2.25
C ILE A 103 2.21 7.79 2.41
N GLN A 104 2.06 8.63 1.39
CA GLN A 104 2.47 10.03 1.48
C GLN A 104 1.71 10.79 2.58
N GLN A 105 0.42 10.50 2.78
CA GLN A 105 -0.37 11.06 3.88
C GLN A 105 0.12 10.55 5.24
N ALA A 106 0.39 9.25 5.36
CA ALA A 106 0.94 8.65 6.57
C ALA A 106 2.29 9.25 6.96
N MET A 107 3.20 9.41 6.00
CA MET A 107 4.50 10.05 6.20
C MET A 107 4.34 11.48 6.72
N LYS A 108 3.43 12.27 6.13
CA LYS A 108 3.14 13.64 6.61
C LYS A 108 2.64 13.64 8.06
N GLN A 109 1.75 12.71 8.41
CA GLN A 109 1.23 12.61 9.78
C GLN A 109 2.31 12.22 10.78
N VAL A 110 3.14 11.21 10.45
CA VAL A 110 4.22 10.77 11.33
C VAL A 110 5.28 11.86 11.49
N LEU A 111 5.66 12.53 10.39
CA LEU A 111 6.66 13.61 10.42
C LEU A 111 6.19 14.86 11.16
N SER A 112 4.90 15.19 11.12
CA SER A 112 4.40 16.32 11.92
C SER A 112 4.43 16.06 13.43
N ARG A 113 4.72 14.81 13.83
CA ARG A 113 4.77 14.33 15.22
C ARG A 113 6.17 13.86 15.62
N SER A 114 7.11 13.77 14.68
CA SER A 114 8.53 13.56 14.97
C SER A 114 9.15 14.86 15.49
N ARG A 115 9.96 14.77 16.53
CA ARG A 115 10.75 15.89 17.08
C ARG A 115 12.23 15.64 16.88
#